data_AF-A0A7X0SH37-F1
#
_entry.id   AF-A0A7X0SH37-F1
#
_cell.length_a   1.000
_cell.length_b   1.000
_cell.length_c   1.000
_cell.angle_alpha   90.00
_cell.angle_beta   90.00
_cell.angle_gamma   90.00
#
_symmetry.space_group_name_H-M   'P 1'
#
loop_
_entity.id
_entity.type
_entity.pdbx_description
1 polymer ?
#
loop_
_entity_poly.entity_id
_entity_poly.type
_entity_poly.pdbx_seq_one_letter_code
_entity_poly.pdbx_strand_id
1 'polypeptide(L)'
;MAITNLEELKAKKYIEVDLPGWDIGDVFTCKLKRTNLLDLAAKGKIPNTLMGTVVDLFKGNGPVPEDEASLKTINELSELFCEVTMVEPTFKAIQETIGMTDDQKIAIYNFAIKGVRALEPFRKKPEDIKPCDHGTNVQKDTKRDAENK
;
A
#
# COMPACT_ATOMS: atom_id res chain seq x y z
N MET A 1 2.16 32.27 -17.19
CA MET A 1 1.75 30.90 -16.84
C MET A 1 2.36 29.99 -17.90
N ALA A 2 3.27 29.09 -17.52
CA ALA A 2 3.86 28.14 -18.46
C ALA A 2 2.84 27.03 -18.74
N ILE A 3 2.55 26.80 -20.02
CA ILE A 3 1.69 25.69 -20.46
C ILE A 3 2.51 24.42 -20.36
N THR A 4 1.98 23.40 -19.69
CA THR A 4 2.68 22.11 -19.53
C THR A 4 2.90 21.45 -20.89
N ASN A 5 4.13 21.05 -21.18
CA ASN A 5 4.47 20.37 -22.43
C ASN A 5 3.93 18.93 -22.42
N LEU A 6 3.38 18.48 -23.55
CA LEU A 6 2.86 17.14 -23.74
C LEU A 6 3.91 16.04 -23.52
N GLU A 7 5.19 16.33 -23.80
CA GLU A 7 6.30 15.38 -23.60
C GLU A 7 6.58 15.14 -22.11
N GLU A 8 6.48 16.17 -21.27
CA GLU A 8 6.62 16.04 -19.82
C GLU A 8 5.46 15.23 -19.21
N LEU A 9 4.27 15.30 -19.80
CA LEU A 9 3.12 14.50 -19.39
C LEU A 9 3.28 13.02 -19.77
N LYS A 10 3.91 12.73 -20.91
CA LYS A 10 4.24 11.35 -21.31
C LYS A 10 5.30 10.72 -20.40
N ALA A 11 6.27 11.51 -19.93
CA ALA A 11 7.27 11.03 -18.96
C ALA A 11 6.64 10.63 -17.62
N LYS A 12 5.54 11.27 -17.21
CA LYS A 12 4.78 10.96 -15.97
C LYS A 12 3.76 9.83 -16.12
N LYS A 13 3.73 9.15 -17.28
CA LYS A 13 2.75 8.09 -17.57
C LYS A 13 2.92 6.87 -16.66
N TYR A 14 4.15 6.63 -16.20
CA TYR A 14 4.50 5.51 -15.33
C TYR A 14 5.26 6.03 -14.13
N ILE A 15 5.06 5.36 -13.00
CA ILE A 15 5.70 5.66 -11.74
C ILE A 15 6.36 4.37 -11.26
N GLU A 16 7.65 4.44 -11.00
CA GLU A 16 8.37 3.36 -10.34
C GLU A 16 8.02 3.38 -8.86
N VAL A 17 7.49 2.27 -8.37
CA VAL A 17 7.02 2.09 -7.00
C VAL A 17 7.74 0.90 -6.40
N ASP A 18 8.36 1.16 -5.25
CA ASP A 18 8.99 0.16 -4.41
C ASP A 18 7.92 -0.46 -3.51
N LEU A 19 7.58 -1.72 -3.78
CA LEU A 19 6.66 -2.53 -2.98
C LEU A 19 7.48 -3.42 -2.01
N PRO A 20 6.88 -3.88 -0.91
CA PRO A 20 7.50 -4.91 -0.07
C PRO A 20 7.79 -6.16 -0.90
N GLY A 21 8.99 -6.73 -0.75
CA GLY A 21 9.37 -8.00 -1.39
C GLY A 21 8.72 -9.22 -0.72
N TRP A 22 9.18 -10.41 -1.09
CA TRP A 22 8.69 -11.68 -0.52
C TRP A 22 9.41 -12.09 0.76
N ASP A 23 10.59 -11.52 1.01
CA ASP A 23 11.43 -11.82 2.17
C ASP A 23 11.74 -10.54 2.97
N ILE A 24 12.25 -10.72 4.19
CA ILE A 24 12.54 -9.64 5.14
C ILE A 24 13.64 -8.74 4.59
N GLY A 25 13.27 -7.50 4.27
CA GLY A 25 14.20 -6.48 3.75
C GLY A 25 14.36 -6.49 2.23
N ASP A 26 13.64 -7.38 1.52
CA ASP A 26 13.58 -7.35 0.07
C ASP A 26 12.60 -6.27 -0.42
N VAL A 27 12.92 -5.67 -1.56
CA VAL A 27 12.16 -4.58 -2.15
C VAL A 27 11.84 -4.93 -3.60
N PHE A 28 10.55 -4.97 -3.90
CA PHE A 28 10.05 -5.27 -5.24
C PHE A 28 9.72 -3.96 -5.98
N THR A 29 10.62 -3.50 -6.85
CA THR A 29 10.38 -2.32 -7.66
C THR A 29 9.56 -2.67 -8.92
N CYS A 30 8.43 -2.01 -9.12
CA CYS A 30 7.57 -2.20 -10.28
C CYS A 30 7.13 -0.88 -10.91
N LYS A 31 6.85 -0.89 -12.22
CA LYS A 31 6.27 0.27 -12.92
C LYS A 31 4.75 0.19 -12.86
N LEU A 32 4.17 1.12 -12.11
CA LEU A 32 2.72 1.29 -12.00
C LEU A 32 2.27 2.48 -12.85
N LYS A 33 1.12 2.34 -13.52
CA LYS A 33 0.41 3.48 -14.10
C LYS A 33 -0.75 3.88 -13.20
N ARG A 34 -0.97 5.18 -13.09
CA ARG A 34 -2.17 5.69 -12.43
C ARG A 34 -3.39 5.34 -13.29
N THR A 35 -4.29 4.55 -12.73
CA THR A 35 -5.59 4.27 -13.33
C THR A 35 -6.65 5.11 -12.65
N ASN A 36 -7.57 5.67 -13.44
CA ASN A 36 -8.72 6.37 -12.91
C ASN A 36 -9.86 5.36 -12.77
N LEU A 37 -10.39 5.24 -11.55
CA LEU A 37 -11.50 4.34 -11.25
C LEU A 37 -12.73 4.62 -12.13
N LEU A 38 -13.02 5.90 -12.37
CA LEU A 38 -14.11 6.34 -13.25
C LEU A 38 -13.89 5.93 -14.72
N ASP A 39 -12.65 5.97 -15.21
CA ASP A 39 -12.34 5.51 -16.57
C ASP A 39 -12.53 4.00 -16.71
N LEU A 40 -12.25 3.23 -15.65
CA LEU A 40 -12.45 1.78 -15.61
C LEU A 40 -13.94 1.42 -15.56
N ALA A 41 -14.71 2.15 -14.76
CA ALA A 41 -16.17 2.02 -14.69
C ALA A 41 -16.81 2.36 -16.04
N ALA A 42 -16.41 3.47 -16.67
CA ALA A 42 -16.91 3.89 -17.99
C ALA A 42 -16.57 2.89 -19.11
N LYS A 43 -15.43 2.21 -19.01
CA LYS A 43 -15.01 1.18 -19.97
C LYS A 43 -15.64 -0.20 -19.70
N GLY A 44 -16.47 -0.34 -18.68
CA GLY A 44 -17.11 -1.60 -18.32
C GLY A 44 -16.12 -2.69 -17.87
N LYS A 45 -14.92 -2.31 -17.43
CA LYS A 45 -13.90 -3.28 -16.96
C LYS A 45 -14.14 -3.76 -15.54
N ILE A 46 -15.03 -3.10 -14.81
CA ILE A 46 -15.40 -3.45 -13.44
C ILE A 46 -16.60 -4.39 -13.51
N PRO A 47 -16.49 -5.64 -13.00
CA PRO A 47 -17.62 -6.53 -12.89
C PRO A 47 -18.79 -5.87 -12.14
N ASN A 48 -20.03 -6.08 -12.61
CA ASN A 48 -21.22 -5.50 -11.99
C ASN A 48 -21.39 -5.90 -10.52
N THR A 49 -20.88 -7.09 -10.14
CA THR A 49 -20.85 -7.58 -8.76
C THR A 49 -19.98 -6.72 -7.84
N LEU A 50 -18.92 -6.11 -8.38
CA LEU A 50 -17.96 -5.28 -7.63
C LEU A 50 -18.29 -3.78 -7.71
N MET A 51 -19.25 -3.39 -8.56
CA MET A 51 -19.58 -1.99 -8.81
C MET A 51 -20.06 -1.27 -7.54
N GLY A 52 -20.88 -1.94 -6.70
CA GLY A 52 -21.33 -1.37 -5.43
C GLY A 52 -20.17 -1.00 -4.52
N THR A 53 -19.23 -1.94 -4.33
CA THR A 53 -18.04 -1.75 -3.52
C THR A 53 -17.11 -0.68 -4.08
N VAL A 54 -16.97 -0.59 -5.40
CA VAL A 54 -16.22 0.49 -6.07
C VAL A 54 -16.85 1.85 -5.87
N VAL A 55 -18.18 1.92 -5.90
CA VAL A 55 -18.93 3.16 -5.65
C VAL A 55 -18.73 3.61 -4.20
N ASP A 56 -18.79 2.68 -3.24
CA ASP A 56 -18.58 3.02 -1.83
C ASP A 56 -17.13 3.43 -1.57
N LEU A 57 -16.18 2.76 -2.21
CA LEU A 57 -14.78 3.15 -2.23
C LEU A 57 -14.58 4.58 -2.75
N PHE A 58 -15.28 4.95 -3.83
CA PHE A 58 -15.23 6.31 -4.38
C PHE A 58 -15.84 7.34 -3.43
N LYS A 59 -16.87 6.97 -2.65
CA LYS A 59 -17.45 7.81 -1.59
C LYS A 59 -16.53 7.97 -0.37
N GLY A 60 -15.40 7.25 -0.32
CA GLY A 60 -14.46 7.25 0.80
C GLY A 60 -14.73 6.14 1.84
N ASN A 61 -15.74 5.31 1.61
CA ASN A 61 -16.03 4.14 2.42
C ASN A 61 -15.31 2.94 1.81
N GLY A 62 -14.07 2.71 2.25
CA GLY A 62 -13.33 1.52 1.86
C GLY A 62 -14.07 0.24 2.28
N PRO A 63 -13.91 -0.87 1.56
CA PRO A 63 -14.51 -2.14 1.94
C PRO A 63 -13.99 -2.56 3.32
N VAL A 64 -14.91 -2.77 4.26
CA VAL A 64 -14.61 -3.30 5.59
C VAL A 64 -14.86 -4.81 5.54
N PRO A 65 -13.90 -5.64 5.96
CA PRO A 65 -14.12 -7.09 6.01
C PRO A 65 -15.05 -7.43 7.17
N GLU A 66 -16.36 -7.49 6.90
CA GLU A 66 -17.38 -7.86 7.88
C GLU A 66 -17.74 -9.36 7.81
N ASP A 67 -17.58 -9.98 6.64
CA ASP A 67 -17.87 -11.38 6.38
C ASP A 67 -16.97 -12.00 5.29
N GLU A 68 -17.08 -13.32 5.08
CA GLU A 68 -16.29 -14.06 4.08
C GLU A 68 -16.54 -13.53 2.65
N ALA A 69 -17.77 -13.13 2.34
CA ALA A 69 -18.12 -12.56 1.04
C ALA A 69 -17.41 -11.20 0.82
N SER A 70 -17.27 -10.38 1.86
CA SER A 70 -16.51 -9.13 1.80
C SER A 70 -15.02 -9.38 1.57
N LEU A 71 -14.42 -10.38 2.21
CA LEU A 71 -13.00 -10.74 1.98
C LEU A 71 -12.75 -11.15 0.53
N LYS A 72 -13.63 -11.97 -0.04
CA LYS A 72 -13.54 -12.36 -1.45
C LYS A 72 -13.65 -11.16 -2.38
N THR A 73 -14.59 -10.26 -2.09
CA THR A 73 -14.79 -8.99 -2.83
C THR A 73 -13.55 -8.11 -2.79
N ILE A 74 -12.88 -8.00 -1.63
CA ILE A 74 -11.64 -7.24 -1.47
C ILE A 74 -10.51 -7.86 -2.30
N ASN A 75 -10.36 -9.19 -2.29
CA ASN A 75 -9.34 -9.85 -3.09
C ASN A 75 -9.59 -9.64 -4.60
N GLU A 76 -10.82 -9.86 -5.07
CA GLU A 76 -11.18 -9.66 -6.49
C GLU A 76 -10.94 -8.22 -6.95
N LEU A 77 -11.27 -7.24 -6.10
CA LEU A 77 -10.95 -5.84 -6.38
C LEU A 77 -9.45 -5.59 -6.44
N SER A 78 -8.71 -6.12 -5.46
CA SER A 78 -7.26 -5.93 -5.39
C SER A 78 -6.57 -6.52 -6.61
N GLU A 79 -7.00 -7.70 -7.07
CA GLU A 79 -6.51 -8.34 -8.29
C GLU A 79 -6.85 -7.54 -9.55
N LEU A 80 -8.09 -7.03 -9.65
CA LEU A 80 -8.49 -6.15 -10.73
C LEU A 80 -7.61 -4.90 -10.79
N PHE A 81 -7.33 -4.28 -9.64
CA PHE A 81 -6.44 -3.13 -9.56
C PHE A 81 -5.03 -3.50 -10.00
N CYS A 82 -4.47 -4.61 -9.54
CA CYS A 82 -3.15 -5.07 -9.97
C CYS A 82 -3.08 -5.29 -11.49
N GLU A 83 -4.08 -5.93 -12.08
CA GLU A 83 -4.13 -6.17 -13.53
C GLU A 83 -4.18 -4.86 -14.34
N VAL A 84 -4.88 -3.84 -13.84
CA VAL A 84 -5.03 -2.57 -14.56
C VAL A 84 -3.94 -1.55 -14.21
N THR A 85 -3.24 -1.64 -13.08
CA THR A 85 -2.20 -0.69 -12.67
C THR A 85 -0.80 -1.15 -13.07
N MET A 86 -0.52 -2.46 -13.02
CA MET A 86 0.82 -2.97 -13.27
C MET A 86 1.12 -2.94 -14.76
N VAL A 87 2.24 -2.30 -15.11
CA VAL A 87 2.72 -2.23 -16.50
C VAL A 87 3.88 -3.20 -16.70
N GLU A 88 4.84 -3.17 -15.77
CA GLU A 88 6.04 -4.00 -15.85
C GLU A 88 6.61 -4.26 -14.44
N PRO A 89 6.83 -5.54 -14.05
CA PRO A 89 6.30 -6.75 -14.68
C PRO A 89 4.77 -6.83 -14.60
N THR A 90 4.14 -7.66 -15.44
CA THR A 90 2.68 -7.78 -15.47
C THR A 90 2.17 -8.63 -14.30
N PHE A 91 0.98 -8.31 -13.79
CA PHE A 91 0.36 -9.04 -12.68
C PHE A 91 0.32 -10.56 -12.93
N LYS A 92 -0.09 -10.99 -14.13
CA LYS A 92 -0.13 -12.40 -14.53
C LYS A 92 1.24 -13.10 -14.46
N ALA A 93 2.30 -12.44 -14.93
CA ALA A 93 3.64 -13.02 -14.90
C ALA A 93 4.13 -13.26 -13.46
N ILE A 94 3.85 -12.33 -12.54
CA ILE A 94 4.22 -12.49 -11.12
C ILE A 94 3.38 -13.58 -10.48
N GLN A 95 2.07 -13.58 -10.76
CA GLN A 95 1.14 -14.55 -10.20
C GLN A 95 1.50 -15.99 -10.61
N GLU A 96 1.97 -16.20 -11.85
CA GLU A 96 2.44 -17.50 -12.34
C GLU A 96 3.82 -17.91 -11.79
N THR A 97 4.66 -16.93 -11.40
CA THR A 97 6.03 -17.21 -10.96
C THR A 97 6.11 -17.52 -9.46
N ILE A 98 5.55 -16.64 -8.62
CA ILE A 98 5.73 -16.69 -7.17
C ILE A 98 4.45 -16.35 -6.40
N GLY A 99 3.46 -15.73 -7.06
CA GLY A 99 2.25 -15.23 -6.40
C GLY A 99 2.50 -13.90 -5.68
N MET A 100 1.54 -12.98 -5.75
CA MET A 100 1.62 -11.72 -4.98
C MET A 100 1.09 -11.92 -3.57
N THR A 101 1.77 -11.30 -2.60
CA THR A 101 1.31 -11.25 -1.21
C THR A 101 0.18 -10.24 -1.02
N ASP A 102 -0.63 -10.42 0.02
CA ASP A 102 -1.73 -9.50 0.32
C ASP A 102 -1.22 -8.08 0.60
N ASP A 103 -0.07 -7.94 1.26
CA ASP A 103 0.56 -6.63 1.51
C ASP A 103 0.91 -5.90 0.21
N GLN A 104 1.45 -6.61 -0.78
CA GLN A 104 1.75 -6.04 -2.10
C GLN A 104 0.46 -5.63 -2.83
N LYS A 105 -0.58 -6.47 -2.80
CA LYS A 105 -1.89 -6.18 -3.40
C LYS A 105 -2.53 -4.95 -2.78
N ILE A 106 -2.52 -4.85 -1.45
CA ILE A 106 -3.06 -3.72 -0.69
C ILE A 106 -2.25 -2.44 -0.94
N ALA A 107 -0.94 -2.52 -1.11
CA ALA A 107 -0.11 -1.36 -1.45
C ALA A 107 -0.46 -0.80 -2.84
N ILE A 108 -0.63 -1.67 -3.84
CA ILE A 108 -1.06 -1.28 -5.19
C ILE A 108 -2.48 -0.71 -5.17
N TYR A 109 -3.39 -1.34 -4.43
CA TYR A 109 -4.74 -0.86 -4.20
C TYR A 109 -4.74 0.57 -3.63
N ASN A 110 -4.00 0.80 -2.53
CA ASN A 110 -3.87 2.13 -1.92
C ASN A 110 -3.29 3.15 -2.91
N PHE A 111 -2.30 2.76 -3.71
CA PHE A 111 -1.77 3.61 -4.77
C PHE A 111 -2.84 3.99 -5.82
N ALA A 112 -3.70 3.05 -6.22
CA ALA A 112 -4.76 3.32 -7.19
C ALA A 112 -5.78 4.35 -6.67
N ILE A 113 -6.16 4.28 -5.39
CA ILE A 113 -7.21 5.13 -4.81
C ILE A 113 -6.68 6.47 -4.31
N LYS A 114 -5.60 6.44 -3.53
CA LYS A 114 -5.04 7.63 -2.87
C LYS A 114 -3.95 8.29 -3.73
N GLY A 115 -3.54 7.67 -4.84
CA GLY A 115 -2.51 8.16 -5.75
C GLY A 115 -1.10 8.09 -5.14
N VAL A 116 -0.17 8.86 -5.69
CA VAL A 116 1.25 8.87 -5.27
C VAL A 116 1.45 9.24 -3.80
N ARG A 117 0.55 10.05 -3.23
CA ARG A 117 0.55 10.42 -1.80
C ARG A 117 0.30 9.24 -0.87
N ALA A 118 -0.29 8.14 -1.37
CA ALA A 118 -0.46 6.92 -0.59
C ALA A 118 0.86 6.22 -0.26
N LEU A 119 1.92 6.50 -1.05
CA LEU A 119 3.23 5.87 -0.93
C LEU A 119 4.15 6.61 0.06
N GLU A 120 3.71 7.74 0.63
CA GLU A 120 4.61 8.66 1.33
C GLU A 120 5.16 8.21 2.69
N PRO A 121 4.67 7.15 3.39
CA PRO A 121 5.56 6.57 4.41
C PRO A 121 5.46 5.04 4.57
N PHE A 122 5.85 4.27 3.56
CA PHE A 122 6.68 3.07 3.82
C PHE A 122 8.18 3.43 3.92
N ARG A 123 8.52 4.70 3.61
CA ARG A 123 9.89 5.21 3.49
C ARG A 123 10.54 5.70 4.79
N LYS A 124 9.92 5.53 5.96
CA LYS A 124 10.70 5.61 7.20
C LYS A 124 11.42 4.28 7.37
N LYS A 125 12.65 4.20 6.83
CA LYS A 125 13.67 3.37 7.47
C LYS A 125 13.59 3.70 8.97
N PRO A 126 13.42 2.72 9.87
CA PRO A 126 13.64 3.02 11.27
C PRO A 126 15.03 3.64 11.37
N GLU A 127 15.11 4.90 11.79
CA GLU A 127 16.39 5.44 12.25
C GLU A 127 16.85 4.49 13.34
N ASP A 128 18.11 4.07 13.27
CA ASP A 128 18.76 3.28 14.31
C ASP A 128 18.34 3.84 15.67
N ILE A 129 17.66 3.00 16.46
CA ILE A 129 17.28 3.38 17.82
C ILE A 129 18.60 3.52 18.56
N LYS A 130 19.08 4.76 18.72
CA LYS A 130 20.25 5.01 19.55
C LYS A 130 20.00 4.32 20.89
N PRO A 131 21.00 3.60 21.45
CA PRO A 131 20.80 2.84 22.67
C PRO A 131 20.22 3.76 23.73
N CYS A 132 19.16 3.27 24.40
CA CYS A 132 18.48 3.98 25.47
C CYS A 132 19.50 4.49 26.49
N ASP A 133 19.83 5.77 26.40
CA ASP A 133 20.69 6.41 27.39
C ASP A 133 19.93 6.34 28.71
N HIS A 134 20.54 5.69 29.70
CA HIS A 134 19.90 5.40 30.98
C HIS A 134 19.30 6.69 31.55
N GLY A 135 17.98 6.71 31.71
CA GLY A 135 17.28 7.84 32.31
C GLY A 135 17.94 8.21 33.64
N THR A 136 18.47 9.42 33.73
CA THR A 136 19.16 9.97 34.91
C THR A 136 18.23 10.19 36.11
N ASN A 137 17.01 9.66 36.06
CA ASN A 137 15.95 9.85 37.05
C ASN A 137 15.49 8.55 37.73
N VAL A 138 16.27 7.47 37.62
CA VAL A 138 16.09 6.28 38.47
C VAL A 138 16.85 6.53 39.77
N GLN A 139 16.12 6.61 40.90
CA GLN A 139 16.72 6.72 42.23
C GLN A 139 17.73 5.58 42.44
N LYS A 140 18.98 5.93 42.79
CA LYS A 140 20.06 4.96 42.99
C LYS A 140 20.06 4.25 44.35
N ASP A 141 19.19 4.66 45.28
CA ASP A 141 19.23 4.16 46.65
C ASP A 141 17.85 3.65 47.11
N THR A 142 17.64 2.35 46.98
CA THR A 142 16.66 1.65 47.82
C THR A 142 17.28 1.47 49.20
N LYS A 143 16.86 2.28 50.18
CA LYS A 143 17.14 1.99 51.59
C LYS A 143 16.47 0.66 51.94
N ARG A 144 17.27 -0.34 52.33
CA ARG A 144 16.76 -1.57 52.95
C ARG A 144 16.19 -1.20 54.32
N ASP A 145 14.90 -1.42 54.53
CA ASP A 145 14.33 -1.48 55.88
C ASP A 145 14.96 -2.67 56.61
N ALA A 146 15.91 -2.38 57.47
CA ALA A 146 16.47 -3.33 58.42
C ALA A 146 16.03 -2.89 59.82
N GLU A 147 14.74 -3.01 60.12
CA GLU A 147 14.25 -2.96 61.49
C GLU A 147 12.99 -3.82 61.61
N ASN A 148 13.22 -5.11 61.86
CA ASN A 148 12.24 -5.93 62.56
C ASN A 148 13.02 -6.90 63.44
N LYS A 149 13.14 -6.54 64.72
CA LYS A 149 13.62 -7.42 65.79
C LYS A 149 12.78 -7.20 67.03
#